data_AF-A0A963TDH8-F1
#
_entry.id   AF-A0A963TDH8-F1
#
_cell.length_a   1.000
_cell.length_b   1.000
_cell.length_c   1.000
_cell.angle_alpha   90.00
_cell.angle_beta   90.00
_cell.angle_gamma   90.00
#
_symmetry.space_group_name_H-M   'P 1'
#
loop_
_entity.id
_entity.type
_entity.pdbx_description
1 polymer ?
#
loop_
_entity_poly.entity_id
_entity_poly.type
_entity_poly.pdbx_seq_one_letter_code
_entity_poly.pdbx_strand_id
1 'polypeptide(L)'
;SVGYRGAGTLEYLYDAHTGEFFFIEMNTRIQVEHPVTEARTGLDLVALQLHIAGGGKLPELDPAALPGGHAIEFRINAEDWANGFRPSPGTLGTWRPPSGPGLRFDGAVYEGYKVPPFYDSMIGKLIVHGADRDQTLARARQALDRFQVSGLATTIGFHRRLIDHPDFRAGRVHTRWVDDGAMEDLKT
;
A
#
# COMPACT_ATOMS: atom_id res chain seq x y z
N SER A 1 15.75 -18.78 -16.38
CA SER A 1 17.07 -18.20 -16.66
C SER A 1 17.86 -17.76 -15.42
N VAL A 2 17.36 -17.84 -14.18
CA VAL A 2 18.19 -17.64 -12.96
C VAL A 2 17.92 -18.66 -11.84
N GLY A 3 17.10 -19.69 -12.09
CA GLY A 3 16.75 -20.69 -11.07
C GLY A 3 16.09 -20.10 -9.81
N TYR A 4 15.38 -18.97 -9.95
CA TYR A 4 14.84 -18.22 -8.82
C TYR A 4 13.83 -19.06 -8.02
N ARG A 5 13.94 -19.00 -6.69
CA ARG A 5 13.08 -19.72 -5.76
C ARG A 5 12.61 -18.79 -4.64
N GLY A 6 11.30 -18.79 -4.39
CA GLY A 6 10.65 -17.89 -3.45
C GLY A 6 9.82 -16.82 -4.17
N ALA A 7 9.35 -15.82 -3.42
CA ALA A 7 8.67 -14.65 -3.99
C ALA A 7 9.70 -13.60 -4.42
N GLY A 8 9.44 -12.93 -5.53
CA GLY A 8 10.27 -11.84 -6.05
C GLY A 8 9.44 -10.95 -6.96
N THR A 9 9.90 -9.71 -7.15
CA THR A 9 9.20 -8.71 -7.96
C THR A 9 10.11 -8.25 -9.09
N LEU A 10 9.59 -8.27 -10.32
CA LEU A 10 10.23 -7.65 -11.47
C LEU A 10 9.58 -6.27 -11.68
N GLU A 11 10.40 -5.24 -11.69
CA GLU A 11 9.92 -3.86 -11.80
C GLU A 11 10.19 -3.31 -13.20
N TYR A 12 9.22 -2.54 -13.70
CA TYR A 12 9.23 -1.96 -15.03
C TYR A 12 8.80 -0.50 -14.98
N LEU A 13 9.37 0.34 -15.84
CA LEU A 13 8.82 1.64 -16.18
C LEU A 13 7.93 1.49 -17.41
N TYR A 14 6.76 2.12 -17.37
CA TYR A 14 5.84 2.20 -18.50
C TYR A 14 5.90 3.60 -19.10
N ASP A 15 6.22 3.70 -20.39
CA ASP A 15 6.13 4.96 -21.13
C ASP A 15 4.73 5.10 -21.73
N ALA A 16 3.96 6.06 -21.24
CA ALA A 16 2.59 6.30 -21.70
C ALA A 16 2.51 6.87 -23.13
N HIS A 17 3.60 7.44 -23.67
CA HIS A 17 3.65 7.97 -25.03
C HIS A 17 3.91 6.87 -26.06
N THR A 18 4.80 5.93 -25.76
CA THR A 18 5.14 4.83 -26.67
C THR A 18 4.33 3.56 -26.39
N GLY A 19 3.80 3.39 -25.18
CA GLY A 19 3.11 2.19 -24.74
C GLY A 19 4.05 1.03 -24.38
N GLU A 20 5.34 1.30 -24.18
CA GLU A 20 6.38 0.29 -23.96
C GLU A 20 6.71 0.11 -22.47
N PHE A 21 7.13 -1.11 -22.13
CA PHE A 21 7.63 -1.46 -20.79
C PHE A 21 9.15 -1.66 -20.81
N PHE A 22 9.84 -1.00 -19.89
CA PHE A 22 11.28 -1.09 -19.72
C PHE A 22 11.62 -1.69 -18.36
N PHE A 23 12.27 -2.86 -18.35
CA PHE A 23 12.73 -3.48 -17.11
C PHE A 23 13.75 -2.58 -16.41
N ILE A 24 13.61 -2.43 -15.09
CA ILE A 24 14.57 -1.69 -14.26
C ILE A 24 15.37 -2.63 -13.36
N GLU A 25 14.70 -3.45 -12.56
CA GLU A 25 15.36 -4.32 -11.60
C GLU A 25 14.48 -5.49 -11.15
N MET A 26 15.10 -6.42 -10.44
CA MET A 26 14.43 -7.52 -9.75
C MET A 26 14.70 -7.44 -8.25
N ASN A 27 13.65 -7.32 -7.46
CA ASN A 27 13.72 -7.43 -6.01
C ASN A 27 13.55 -8.89 -5.59
N THR A 28 14.64 -9.51 -5.11
CA THR A 28 14.73 -10.93 -4.75
C THR A 28 14.21 -11.24 -3.34
N ARG A 29 13.10 -10.60 -2.98
CA ARG A 29 12.44 -10.70 -1.66
C ARG A 29 10.95 -10.38 -1.80
N ILE A 30 10.19 -10.63 -0.74
CA ILE A 30 8.84 -10.10 -0.64
C ILE A 30 8.87 -8.57 -0.61
N GLN A 31 7.92 -7.94 -1.31
CA GLN A 31 7.76 -6.50 -1.30
C GLN A 31 6.80 -6.07 -0.20
N VAL A 32 6.93 -4.84 0.28
CA VAL A 32 6.06 -4.30 1.34
C VAL A 32 4.60 -4.29 0.88
N GLU A 33 4.40 -3.95 -0.40
CA GLU A 33 3.13 -3.83 -1.11
C GLU A 33 2.52 -5.16 -1.60
N HIS A 34 3.12 -6.31 -1.26
CA HIS A 34 2.56 -7.63 -1.60
C HIS A 34 1.07 -7.84 -1.23
N PRO A 35 0.48 -7.22 -0.18
CA PRO A 35 -0.91 -7.47 0.18
C PRO A 35 -1.93 -7.05 -0.88
N VAL A 36 -1.61 -6.12 -1.80
CA VAL A 36 -2.54 -5.79 -2.91
C VAL A 36 -2.67 -6.96 -3.88
N THR A 37 -1.59 -7.72 -4.08
CA THR A 37 -1.58 -8.95 -4.87
C THR A 37 -2.35 -10.04 -4.13
N GLU A 38 -2.14 -10.20 -2.83
CA GLU A 38 -2.87 -11.19 -2.02
C GLU A 38 -4.37 -10.91 -2.04
N ALA A 39 -4.78 -9.66 -1.88
CA ALA A 39 -6.19 -9.26 -1.87
C ALA A 39 -6.89 -9.54 -3.22
N ARG A 40 -6.19 -9.34 -4.35
CA ARG A 40 -6.73 -9.58 -5.68
C ARG A 40 -6.74 -11.07 -6.07
N THR A 41 -5.72 -11.81 -5.64
CA THR A 41 -5.50 -13.20 -6.08
C THR A 41 -6.05 -14.23 -5.09
N GLY A 42 -6.27 -13.85 -3.83
CA GLY A 42 -6.59 -14.78 -2.74
C GLY A 42 -5.42 -15.66 -2.32
N LEU A 43 -4.22 -15.45 -2.87
CA LEU A 43 -3.02 -16.20 -2.52
C LEU A 43 -2.32 -15.56 -1.33
N ASP A 44 -1.96 -16.36 -0.34
CA ASP A 44 -1.06 -15.95 0.75
C ASP A 44 0.39 -16.17 0.31
N LEU A 45 1.08 -15.09 -0.05
CA LEU A 45 2.43 -15.13 -0.59
C LEU A 45 3.45 -15.53 0.47
N VAL A 46 3.22 -15.17 1.73
CA VAL A 46 4.10 -15.56 2.85
C VAL A 46 3.98 -17.07 3.11
N ALA A 47 2.76 -17.60 3.15
CA ALA A 47 2.51 -19.03 3.29
C ALA A 47 3.10 -19.82 2.11
N LEU A 48 2.96 -19.32 0.88
CA LEU A 48 3.56 -19.92 -0.30
C LEU A 48 5.09 -19.90 -0.26
N GLN A 49 5.70 -18.81 0.22
CA GLN A 49 7.15 -18.76 0.43
C GLN A 49 7.62 -19.86 1.40
N LEU A 50 6.93 -20.04 2.53
CA LEU A 50 7.24 -21.10 3.50
C LEU A 50 7.03 -22.50 2.91
N HIS A 51 5.93 -22.70 2.19
CA HIS A 51 5.62 -23.96 1.52
C HIS A 51 6.71 -24.35 0.51
N ILE A 52 7.09 -23.41 -0.36
CA ILE A 52 8.16 -23.60 -1.32
C ILE A 52 9.46 -23.87 -0.58
N ALA A 53 9.81 -23.09 0.44
CA ALA A 53 11.04 -23.25 1.22
C ALA A 53 11.17 -24.66 1.80
N GLY A 54 10.06 -25.25 2.27
CA GLY A 54 9.95 -26.62 2.74
C GLY A 54 10.02 -27.72 1.66
N GLY A 55 10.25 -27.36 0.39
CA GLY A 55 10.32 -28.31 -0.73
C GLY A 55 9.00 -28.53 -1.46
N GLY A 56 7.96 -27.81 -1.07
CA GLY A 56 6.67 -27.78 -1.76
C GLY A 56 6.77 -27.16 -3.16
N LYS A 57 5.69 -27.33 -3.93
CA LYS A 57 5.53 -26.77 -5.27
C LYS A 57 4.47 -25.68 -5.25
N LEU A 58 4.52 -24.75 -6.19
CA LEU A 58 3.42 -23.82 -6.38
C LEU A 58 2.13 -24.59 -6.71
N PRO A 59 0.97 -24.13 -6.21
CA PRO A 59 -0.30 -24.66 -6.69
C PRO A 59 -0.45 -24.39 -8.18
N GLU A 60 -1.22 -25.22 -8.88
CA GLU A 60 -1.68 -24.87 -10.21
C GLU A 60 -2.59 -23.64 -10.10
N LEU A 61 -2.25 -22.60 -10.86
CA LEU A 61 -2.99 -21.34 -10.87
C LEU A 61 -3.72 -21.21 -12.21
N ASP A 62 -5.03 -21.07 -12.15
CA ASP A 62 -5.83 -20.58 -13.26
C ASP A 62 -6.13 -19.09 -13.03
N PRO A 63 -5.52 -18.18 -13.81
CA PRO A 63 -5.78 -16.74 -13.70
C PRO A 63 -7.26 -16.37 -13.83
N ALA A 64 -8.05 -17.16 -14.58
CA ALA A 64 -9.49 -16.90 -14.76
C ALA A 64 -10.32 -17.26 -13.51
N ALA A 65 -9.79 -18.11 -12.63
CA ALA A 65 -10.44 -18.53 -11.39
C ALA A 65 -10.06 -17.67 -10.17
N LEU A 66 -9.13 -16.71 -10.33
CA LEU A 66 -8.73 -15.83 -9.24
C LEU A 66 -9.86 -14.83 -8.90
N PRO A 67 -10.03 -14.43 -7.61
CA PRO A 67 -11.12 -13.54 -7.18
C PRO A 67 -11.19 -12.21 -7.93
N GLY A 68 -10.04 -11.68 -8.37
CA GLY A 68 -9.97 -10.47 -9.18
C GLY A 68 -10.28 -9.20 -8.38
N GLY A 69 -10.89 -8.23 -9.06
CA GLY A 69 -11.18 -6.90 -8.51
C GLY A 69 -9.97 -5.96 -8.45
N HIS A 70 -10.08 -4.94 -7.60
CA HIS A 70 -9.07 -3.89 -7.44
C HIS A 70 -8.68 -3.71 -5.97
N ALA A 71 -7.40 -3.54 -5.70
CA ALA A 71 -6.88 -3.29 -4.36
C ALA A 71 -5.97 -2.05 -4.34
N ILE A 72 -6.03 -1.30 -3.24
CA ILE A 72 -5.16 -0.14 -2.96
C ILE A 72 -4.60 -0.34 -1.55
N GLU A 73 -3.28 -0.13 -1.40
CA GLU A 73 -2.61 -0.09 -0.10
C GLU A 73 -2.19 1.34 0.23
N PHE A 74 -2.44 1.77 1.46
CA PHE A 74 -1.94 3.01 2.02
C PHE A 74 -0.92 2.70 3.12
N ARG A 75 0.32 3.17 2.95
CA ARG A 75 1.32 3.12 4.02
C ARG A 75 1.05 4.24 5.03
N ILE A 76 0.75 3.85 6.26
CA ILE A 76 0.53 4.76 7.37
C ILE A 76 1.87 5.00 8.04
N ASN A 77 2.42 6.19 7.85
CA ASN A 77 3.72 6.58 8.39
C ASN A 77 3.53 7.62 9.49
N ALA A 78 4.39 7.58 10.50
CA ALA A 78 4.56 8.62 11.51
C ALA A 78 5.35 9.80 10.90
N GLU A 79 4.72 10.53 9.99
CA GLU A 79 5.29 11.66 9.26
C GLU A 79 4.34 12.85 9.21
N ASP A 80 4.91 14.04 9.26
CA ASP A 80 4.20 15.31 9.15
C ASP A 80 4.14 15.77 7.69
N TRP A 81 3.17 15.24 6.95
CA TRP A 81 2.99 15.49 5.50
C TRP A 81 2.79 16.98 5.17
N ALA A 82 2.19 17.76 6.07
CA ALA A 82 2.00 19.20 5.88
C ALA A 82 3.34 19.95 5.89
N ASN A 83 4.30 19.46 6.68
CA ASN A 83 5.64 20.04 6.84
C ASN A 83 6.71 19.20 6.11
N GLY A 84 6.41 18.77 4.88
CA GLY A 84 7.38 18.11 4.01
C GLY A 84 7.70 16.66 4.39
N PHE A 85 6.72 15.94 4.95
CA PHE A 85 6.84 14.52 5.32
C PHE A 85 7.99 14.23 6.31
N ARG A 86 8.40 15.22 7.10
CA ARG A 86 9.43 14.97 8.12
C ARG A 86 8.97 13.88 9.10
N PRO A 87 9.86 12.99 9.55
CA PRO A 87 9.52 12.00 10.57
C PRO A 87 8.97 12.64 11.84
N SER A 88 7.99 11.98 12.46
CA SER A 88 7.29 12.39 13.68
C SER A 88 7.36 11.30 14.75
N PRO A 89 8.55 10.96 15.28
CA PRO A 89 8.69 10.01 16.37
C PRO A 89 7.99 10.55 17.64
N GLY A 90 7.51 9.65 18.49
CA GLY A 90 6.75 10.05 19.67
C GLY A 90 5.89 8.92 20.22
N THR A 91 4.96 9.27 21.09
CA THR A 91 4.00 8.31 21.66
C THR A 91 2.68 8.40 20.90
N LEU A 92 2.23 7.28 20.33
CA LEU A 92 0.91 7.18 19.76
C LEU A 92 -0.13 7.37 20.86
N GLY A 93 -1.03 8.33 20.67
CA GLY A 93 -2.23 8.48 21.47
C GLY A 93 -3.26 7.47 20.99
N THR A 94 -4.43 7.97 20.60
CA THR A 94 -5.49 7.15 20.00
C THR A 94 -4.97 6.40 18.78
N TRP A 95 -5.25 5.10 18.70
CA TRP A 95 -4.96 4.28 17.53
C TRP A 95 -6.11 3.31 17.29
N ARG A 96 -6.99 3.62 16.33
CA ARG A 96 -8.12 2.79 15.92
C ARG A 96 -8.15 2.67 14.39
N PRO A 97 -7.39 1.71 13.83
CA PRO A 97 -7.48 1.37 12.42
C PRO A 97 -8.91 0.91 12.05
N PRO A 98 -9.39 1.22 10.84
CA PRO A 98 -10.71 0.78 10.39
C PRO A 98 -10.73 -0.73 10.16
N SER A 99 -11.88 -1.35 10.38
CA SER A 99 -12.12 -2.76 10.11
C SER A 99 -13.45 -2.96 9.38
N GLY A 100 -13.61 -4.10 8.73
CA GLY A 100 -14.83 -4.48 8.01
C GLY A 100 -14.56 -5.18 6.68
N PRO A 101 -15.62 -5.53 5.93
CA PRO A 101 -15.48 -6.24 4.67
C PRO A 101 -14.62 -5.48 3.65
N GLY A 102 -13.67 -6.18 3.04
CA GLY A 102 -12.73 -5.61 2.07
C GLY A 102 -11.65 -4.71 2.68
N LEU A 103 -11.52 -4.69 4.01
CA LEU A 103 -10.45 -3.98 4.71
C LEU A 103 -9.53 -4.98 5.41
N ARG A 104 -8.23 -4.81 5.20
CA ARG A 104 -7.17 -5.49 5.93
C ARG A 104 -6.23 -4.44 6.50
N PHE A 105 -5.75 -4.65 7.71
CA PHE A 105 -4.77 -3.78 8.35
C PHE A 105 -3.60 -4.61 8.86
N ASP A 106 -2.41 -4.31 8.34
CA ASP A 106 -1.16 -4.92 8.78
C ASP A 106 -0.40 -3.87 9.61
N GLY A 107 -0.23 -4.09 10.91
CA GLY A 107 0.50 -3.17 11.78
C GLY A 107 1.02 -3.86 13.03
N ALA A 108 2.03 -3.25 13.65
CA ALA A 108 2.67 -3.78 14.87
C ALA A 108 2.58 -2.81 16.06
N VAL A 109 2.02 -1.61 15.85
CA VAL A 109 1.88 -0.59 16.89
C VAL A 109 0.50 -0.66 17.54
N TYR A 110 0.41 -0.09 18.74
CA TYR A 110 -0.82 0.00 19.52
C TYR A 110 -0.90 1.37 20.22
N GLU A 111 -2.06 1.70 20.79
CA GLU A 111 -2.23 2.93 21.57
C GLU A 111 -1.24 2.98 22.75
N GLY A 112 -0.56 4.11 22.91
CA GLY A 112 0.53 4.28 23.87
C GLY A 112 1.89 3.76 23.39
N TYR A 113 2.00 3.17 22.20
CA TYR A 113 3.27 2.72 21.65
C TYR A 113 4.21 3.90 21.37
N LYS A 114 5.48 3.76 21.74
CA LYS A 114 6.52 4.75 21.49
C LYS A 114 7.22 4.45 20.17
N VAL A 115 6.92 5.24 19.14
CA VAL A 115 7.58 5.18 17.83
C VAL A 115 8.99 5.76 17.95
N PRO A 116 10.05 4.95 17.80
CA PRO A 116 11.43 5.41 17.88
C PRO A 116 11.86 6.19 16.62
N PRO A 117 12.89 7.05 16.70
CA PRO A 117 13.42 7.78 15.54
C PRO A 117 14.43 6.97 14.71
N PHE A 118 14.72 5.71 15.11
CA PHE A 118 15.84 4.94 14.57
C PHE A 118 15.45 3.94 13.46
N TYR A 119 14.15 3.74 13.23
CA TYR A 119 13.63 2.81 12.23
C TYR A 119 12.77 3.56 11.21
N ASP A 120 12.31 2.83 10.20
CA ASP A 120 11.32 3.33 9.24
C ASP A 120 10.09 3.89 9.95
N SER A 121 9.53 4.98 9.39
CA SER A 121 8.40 5.70 9.96
C SER A 121 7.07 4.94 9.81
N MET A 122 7.02 3.85 9.04
CA MET A 122 5.81 3.06 8.81
C MET A 122 5.31 2.41 10.10
N ILE A 123 4.09 2.77 10.49
CA ILE A 123 3.40 2.27 11.67
C ILE A 123 2.24 1.32 11.31
N GLY A 124 1.89 1.23 10.02
CA GLY A 124 0.99 0.19 9.51
C GLY A 124 0.65 0.36 8.04
N LYS A 125 -0.13 -0.57 7.51
CA LYS A 125 -0.62 -0.59 6.14
C LYS A 125 -2.13 -0.81 6.15
N LEU A 126 -2.87 0.08 5.49
CA LEU A 126 -4.29 -0.11 5.24
C LEU A 126 -4.48 -0.62 3.82
N ILE A 127 -4.96 -1.86 3.70
CA ILE A 127 -5.26 -2.50 2.42
C ILE A 127 -6.76 -2.46 2.22
N VAL A 128 -7.18 -1.97 1.07
CA VAL A 128 -8.59 -1.87 0.68
C VAL A 128 -8.78 -2.63 -0.61
N HIS A 129 -9.74 -3.55 -0.64
CA HIS A 129 -10.09 -4.33 -1.82
C HIS A 129 -11.58 -4.22 -2.12
N GLY A 130 -11.93 -4.29 -3.40
CA GLY A 130 -13.28 -4.22 -3.91
C GLY A 130 -13.41 -4.83 -5.30
N ALA A 131 -14.67 -4.96 -5.76
CA ALA A 131 -15.00 -5.58 -7.04
C ALA A 131 -14.41 -4.83 -8.25
N ASP A 132 -14.23 -3.52 -8.13
CA ASP A 132 -13.63 -2.65 -9.14
C ASP A 132 -12.95 -1.44 -8.47
N ARG A 133 -12.31 -0.59 -9.27
CA ARG A 133 -11.58 0.58 -8.77
C ARG A 133 -12.51 1.57 -8.05
N ASP A 134 -13.70 1.83 -8.56
CA ASP A 134 -14.62 2.82 -8.00
C ASP A 134 -15.12 2.39 -6.62
N GLN A 135 -15.48 1.11 -6.48
CA GLN A 135 -15.84 0.53 -5.18
C GLN A 135 -14.66 0.59 -4.21
N THR A 136 -13.45 0.26 -4.66
CA THR A 136 -12.24 0.32 -3.82
C THR A 136 -11.93 1.74 -3.36
N LEU A 137 -12.05 2.75 -4.24
CA LEU A 137 -11.89 4.17 -3.90
C LEU A 137 -12.95 4.62 -2.89
N ALA A 138 -14.22 4.29 -3.10
CA ALA A 138 -15.32 4.63 -2.19
C ALA A 138 -15.12 3.99 -0.80
N ARG A 139 -14.72 2.72 -0.76
CA ARG A 139 -14.42 2.00 0.48
C ARG A 139 -13.20 2.58 1.18
N ALA A 140 -12.15 2.95 0.43
CA ALA A 140 -10.94 3.57 0.96
C ALA A 140 -11.23 4.91 1.62
N ARG A 141 -12.05 5.76 0.98
CA ARG A 141 -12.51 7.03 1.55
C ARG A 141 -13.16 6.84 2.91
N GLN A 142 -14.16 5.95 3.00
CA GLN A 142 -14.83 5.64 4.26
C GLN A 142 -13.89 5.06 5.33
N ALA A 143 -12.93 4.21 4.93
CA ALA A 143 -11.97 3.63 5.85
C ALA A 143 -11.01 4.69 6.41
N LEU A 144 -10.48 5.55 5.55
CA LEU A 144 -9.60 6.66 5.93
C LEU A 144 -10.33 7.68 6.81
N ASP A 145 -11.58 8.02 6.53
CA ASP A 145 -12.37 8.95 7.34
C ASP A 145 -12.62 8.43 8.76
N ARG A 146 -12.85 7.11 8.91
CA ARG A 146 -13.06 6.47 10.21
C ARG A 146 -11.77 6.17 10.97
N PHE A 147 -10.60 6.29 10.35
CA PHE A 147 -9.32 6.02 11.01
C PHE A 147 -9.07 7.08 12.10
N GLN A 148 -9.06 6.66 13.36
CA GLN A 148 -8.75 7.55 14.49
C GLN A 148 -7.29 7.39 14.89
N VAL A 149 -6.55 8.50 14.82
CA VAL A 149 -5.13 8.58 15.19
C VAL A 149 -4.85 9.89 15.91
N SER A 150 -4.05 9.86 16.98
CA SER A 150 -3.58 11.07 17.67
C SER A 150 -2.22 10.84 18.34
N GLY A 151 -1.64 11.89 18.95
CA GLY A 151 -0.36 11.84 19.67
C GLY A 151 0.87 12.16 18.83
N LEU A 152 0.85 11.87 17.52
CA LEU A 152 1.90 12.24 16.57
C LEU A 152 1.30 12.52 15.18
N ALA A 153 2.07 13.18 14.30
CA ALA A 153 1.63 13.43 12.93
C ALA A 153 1.73 12.15 12.06
N THR A 154 0.78 11.98 11.14
CA THR A 154 0.78 10.82 10.22
C THR A 154 0.39 11.17 8.80
N THR A 155 0.69 10.27 7.86
CA THR A 155 0.29 10.38 6.44
C THR A 155 -1.21 10.15 6.18
N ILE A 156 -2.02 9.82 7.19
CA ILE A 156 -3.48 9.60 7.01
C ILE A 156 -4.16 10.84 6.44
N GLY A 157 -3.78 12.04 6.88
CA GLY A 157 -4.32 13.29 6.36
C GLY A 157 -4.02 13.48 4.87
N PHE A 158 -2.81 13.15 4.44
CA PHE A 158 -2.42 13.14 3.02
C PHE A 158 -3.26 12.13 2.22
N HIS A 159 -3.42 10.90 2.73
CA HIS A 159 -4.21 9.86 2.04
C HIS A 159 -5.68 10.25 1.85
N ARG A 160 -6.29 10.94 2.83
CA ARG A 160 -7.64 11.49 2.73
C ARG A 160 -7.77 12.53 1.61
N ARG A 161 -6.74 13.34 1.38
CA ARG A 161 -6.71 14.32 0.28
C ARG A 161 -6.45 13.63 -1.06
N LEU A 162 -5.52 12.67 -1.08
CA LEU A 162 -5.12 11.92 -2.27
C LEU A 162 -6.29 11.16 -2.89
N ILE A 163 -7.09 10.46 -2.06
CA ILE A 163 -8.20 9.63 -2.55
C ILE A 163 -9.28 10.43 -3.28
N ASP A 164 -9.36 11.73 -2.98
CA ASP A 164 -10.33 12.66 -3.53
C ASP A 164 -9.80 13.42 -4.75
N HIS A 165 -8.49 13.40 -4.97
CA HIS A 165 -7.85 14.13 -6.05
C HIS A 165 -8.35 13.63 -7.42
N PRO A 166 -8.80 14.53 -8.33
CA PRO A 166 -9.36 14.13 -9.62
C PRO A 166 -8.44 13.22 -10.45
N ASP A 167 -7.14 13.51 -10.46
CA ASP A 167 -6.17 12.70 -11.18
C ASP A 167 -5.97 11.31 -10.58
N PHE A 168 -5.90 11.21 -9.24
CA PHE A 168 -5.79 9.91 -8.59
C PHE A 168 -7.03 9.05 -8.87
N ARG A 169 -8.22 9.64 -8.77
CA ARG A 169 -9.49 8.96 -9.08
C ARG A 169 -9.53 8.47 -10.53
N ALA A 170 -9.11 9.31 -11.46
CA ALA A 170 -9.06 8.98 -12.88
C ALA A 170 -7.86 8.13 -13.30
N GLY A 171 -6.93 7.81 -12.39
CA GLY A 171 -5.71 7.06 -12.71
C GLY A 171 -4.69 7.83 -13.54
N ARG A 172 -4.77 9.17 -13.58
CA ARG A 172 -3.84 10.05 -14.31
C ARG A 172 -2.64 10.43 -13.44
N VAL A 173 -1.92 9.43 -12.94
CA VAL A 173 -0.74 9.62 -12.09
C VAL A 173 0.50 9.03 -12.76
N HIS A 174 1.65 9.65 -12.53
CA HIS A 174 2.97 9.18 -12.96
C HIS A 174 3.97 9.34 -11.81
N THR A 175 5.19 8.82 -11.99
CA THR A 175 6.19 8.73 -10.91
C THR A 175 6.62 10.08 -10.32
N ARG A 176 6.48 11.17 -11.08
CA ARG A 176 6.79 12.54 -10.65
C ARG A 176 5.56 13.36 -10.25
N TRP A 177 4.36 12.77 -10.29
CA TRP A 177 3.10 13.51 -10.18
C TRP A 177 2.99 14.33 -8.89
N VAL A 178 3.47 13.79 -7.75
CA VAL A 178 3.49 14.52 -6.48
C VAL A 178 4.47 15.69 -6.52
N ASP A 179 5.66 15.48 -7.10
CA ASP A 179 6.74 16.48 -7.18
C ASP A 179 6.44 17.60 -8.19
N ASP A 180 5.70 17.28 -9.25
CA ASP A 180 5.38 18.20 -10.34
C ASP A 180 4.17 19.12 -10.01
N GLY A 181 3.78 19.23 -8.73
CA GLY A 181 2.86 20.26 -8.24
C GLY A 181 1.61 19.75 -7.52
N ALA A 182 1.25 18.46 -7.66
CA ALA A 182 0.04 17.92 -7.01
C ALA A 182 0.07 18.06 -5.47
N MET A 183 1.26 18.16 -4.87
CA MET A 183 1.39 18.40 -3.44
C MET A 183 0.85 19.78 -3.00
N GLU A 184 0.86 20.80 -3.87
CA GLU A 184 0.28 22.11 -3.56
C GLU A 184 -1.24 22.03 -3.46
N ASP A 185 -1.87 21.36 -4.44
CA ASP A 185 -3.32 21.13 -4.48
C ASP A 185 -3.80 20.30 -3.28
N LEU A 186 -2.99 19.34 -2.82
CA LEU A 186 -3.32 18.49 -1.67
C LEU A 186 -3.22 19.22 -0.32
N LYS A 187 -2.49 20.34 -0.25
CA LYS A 187 -2.36 21.16 0.97
C LYS A 187 -3.48 22.19 1.13
N THR A 188 -4.12 22.61 0.05
CA THR A 188 -5.26 23.53 0.04
C THR A 188 -6.57 22.84 0.42
#